data_AF-A0A0C3B3F5-F1
#
_entry.id   AF-A0A0C3B3F5-F1
#
_cell.length_a   1.000
_cell.length_b   1.000
_cell.length_c   1.000
_cell.angle_alpha   90.00
_cell.angle_beta   90.00
_cell.angle_gamma   90.00
#
_symmetry.space_group_name_H-M   'P 1'
#
loop_
_entity.id
_entity.type
_entity.pdbx_description
1 polymer ?
#
loop_
_entity_poly.entity_id
_entity_poly.type
_entity_poly.pdbx_seq_one_letter_code
_entity_poly.pdbx_strand_id
1 'polypeptide(L)'
;MPTTTLSVGQYGHPLLKGAKHWSLLLLKSNGLAIAYQITGSTETYEFKTPEDVQIKDTPTYMGKADVGHVDIAQQNDLYEVLKMVQVRRGDVNWNCQHWIIAALRALQEGGFAVDALTHEHLTEKLRLAKRDD
;
A
#
# COMPACT_ATOMS: atom_id res chain seq x y z
N MET A 1 -11.36 9.46 18.65
CA MET A 1 -9.96 9.72 18.21
C MET A 1 -10.00 10.01 16.72
N PRO A 2 -9.10 10.84 16.16
CA PRO A 2 -9.10 11.12 14.73
C PRO A 2 -8.71 9.86 13.96
N THR A 3 -9.64 9.33 13.18
CA THR A 3 -9.39 8.23 12.25
C THR A 3 -8.96 8.78 10.91
N THR A 4 -8.04 8.09 10.23
CA THR A 4 -7.69 8.37 8.85
C THR A 4 -7.89 7.14 7.97
N THR A 5 -8.13 7.37 6.69
CA THR A 5 -8.34 6.31 5.71
C THR A 5 -7.02 5.65 5.35
N LEU A 6 -7.03 4.32 5.35
CA LEU A 6 -5.98 3.50 4.76
C LEU A 6 -6.43 3.08 3.36
N SER A 7 -5.58 3.32 2.38
CA SER A 7 -5.83 2.98 0.98
C SER A 7 -4.66 2.19 0.41
N VAL A 8 -4.91 1.40 -0.63
CA VAL A 8 -3.84 0.87 -1.49
C VAL A 8 -3.75 1.80 -2.70
N GLY A 9 -2.58 2.40 -2.93
CA GLY A 9 -2.30 3.18 -4.12
C GLY A 9 -1.72 2.32 -5.24
N GLN A 10 -2.12 2.58 -6.48
CA GLN A 10 -1.52 1.97 -7.67
C GLN A 10 -0.71 2.99 -8.45
N TYR A 11 0.50 2.57 -8.83
CA TYR A 11 1.43 3.37 -9.62
C TYR A 11 1.88 2.59 -10.85
N GLY A 12 1.88 3.23 -12.02
CA GLY A 12 2.46 2.69 -13.23
C GLY A 12 3.99 2.78 -13.21
N HIS A 13 4.65 2.00 -14.05
CA HIS A 13 6.08 2.13 -14.28
C HIS A 13 6.35 3.00 -15.53
N PRO A 14 7.21 4.03 -15.45
CA PRO A 14 7.45 4.96 -16.57
C PRO A 14 8.06 4.27 -17.80
N LEU A 15 8.86 3.22 -17.58
CA LEU A 15 9.57 2.51 -18.66
C LEU A 15 9.01 1.13 -19.00
N LEU A 16 8.18 0.53 -18.13
CA LEU A 16 7.72 -0.85 -18.26
C LEU A 16 6.20 -0.87 -18.39
N LYS A 17 5.72 -0.91 -19.63
CA LYS A 17 4.28 -0.92 -19.91
C LYS A 17 3.63 -2.13 -19.24
N GLY A 18 2.65 -1.86 -18.37
CA GLY A 18 1.89 -2.90 -17.65
C GLY A 18 2.43 -3.25 -16.26
N ALA A 19 3.68 -2.89 -15.93
CA ALA A 19 4.19 -3.07 -14.58
C ALA A 19 3.48 -2.10 -13.62
N LYS A 20 2.91 -2.65 -12.55
CA LYS A 20 2.11 -1.94 -11.56
C LYS A 20 2.70 -2.14 -10.18
N HIS A 21 3.07 -1.03 -9.55
CA HIS A 21 3.53 -1.00 -8.18
C HIS A 21 2.38 -0.63 -7.24
N TRP A 22 2.30 -1.31 -6.09
CA TRP A 22 1.33 -1.02 -5.05
C TRP A 22 2.02 -0.57 -3.77
N SER A 23 1.41 0.40 -3.09
CA SER A 23 1.80 0.85 -1.76
C SER A 23 0.56 1.00 -0.88
N LEU A 24 0.75 0.90 0.44
CA LEU A 24 -0.25 1.33 1.41
C LEU A 24 -0.08 2.82 1.67
N LEU A 25 -1.19 3.54 1.66
CA LEU A 25 -1.27 4.99 1.83
C LEU A 25 -2.14 5.26 3.06
N LEU A 26 -1.51 5.76 4.12
CA LEU A 26 -2.24 6.32 5.25
C LEU A 26 -2.51 7.79 4.93
N LEU A 27 -3.75 8.10 4.54
CA LEU A 27 -4.08 9.43 4.03
C LEU A 27 -3.89 10.49 5.12
N LYS A 28 -3.49 11.68 4.71
CA LYS A 28 -3.43 12.89 5.54
C LYS A 28 -4.25 13.98 4.86
N SER A 29 -4.29 15.16 5.46
CA SER A 29 -4.91 16.33 4.84
C SER A 29 -4.16 16.77 3.59
N ASN A 30 -4.86 17.51 2.72
CA ASN A 30 -4.29 18.21 1.56
C ASN A 30 -3.61 17.31 0.50
N GLY A 31 -4.05 16.05 0.37
CA GLY A 31 -3.50 15.12 -0.63
C GLY A 31 -2.14 14.52 -0.27
N LEU A 32 -1.67 14.78 0.95
CA LEU A 32 -0.52 14.12 1.54
C LEU A 32 -0.92 12.72 2.05
N ALA A 33 0.00 11.76 2.04
CA ALA A 33 -0.17 10.48 2.70
C ALA A 33 1.18 9.94 3.18
N ILE A 34 1.18 9.04 4.15
CA ILE A 34 2.37 8.24 4.46
C ILE A 34 2.31 6.98 3.62
N ALA A 35 3.33 6.76 2.80
CA ALA A 35 3.48 5.57 1.99
C ALA A 35 4.27 4.49 2.74
N TYR A 36 3.70 3.29 2.79
CA TYR A 36 4.35 2.07 3.25
C TYR A 36 4.45 1.11 2.07
N GLN A 37 5.66 0.67 1.75
CA GLN A 37 5.92 -0.10 0.55
C GLN A 37 7.19 -0.92 0.67
N ILE A 38 7.28 -1.95 -0.18
CA ILE A 38 8.55 -2.58 -0.46
C ILE A 38 9.17 -1.99 -1.73
N THR A 39 10.49 -1.93 -1.78
CA THR A 39 11.26 -1.49 -2.95
C THR A 39 12.31 -2.52 -3.31
N GLY A 40 12.88 -2.42 -4.51
CA GLY A 40 13.87 -3.36 -5.02
C GLY A 40 13.31 -4.24 -6.13
N SER A 41 14.02 -5.33 -6.42
CA SER A 41 13.65 -6.35 -7.39
C SER A 41 13.60 -7.73 -6.72
N THR A 42 13.35 -8.79 -7.50
CA THR A 42 13.27 -10.17 -7.03
C THR A 42 14.36 -10.55 -6.01
N GLU A 43 15.59 -10.10 -6.22
CA GLU A 43 16.73 -10.42 -5.35
C GLU A 43 16.91 -9.44 -4.16
N THR A 44 16.35 -8.24 -4.26
CA THR A 44 16.68 -7.10 -3.37
C THR A 44 15.48 -6.48 -2.67
N TYR A 45 14.33 -7.17 -2.66
CA TYR A 45 13.14 -6.63 -2.01
C TYR A 45 13.39 -6.30 -0.53
N GLU A 46 12.99 -5.09 -0.15
CA GLU A 46 13.14 -4.53 1.20
C GLU A 46 11.93 -3.67 1.55
N PHE A 47 11.49 -3.75 2.80
CA PHE A 47 10.50 -2.81 3.34
C PHE A 47 11.16 -1.45 3.55
N LYS A 48 10.64 -0.43 2.87
CA LYS A 48 11.20 0.92 2.89
C LYS A 48 10.72 1.65 4.15
N THR A 49 11.58 2.51 4.70
CA THR A 49 11.17 3.48 5.72
C THR A 49 9.97 4.29 5.21
N PRO A 50 8.91 4.48 6.01
CA PRO A 50 7.73 5.22 5.60
C PRO A 50 8.09 6.65 5.22
N GLU A 51 7.47 7.18 4.18
CA GLU A 51 7.74 8.53 3.69
C GLU A 51 6.44 9.28 3.42
N ASP A 52 6.46 10.59 3.61
CA ASP A 52 5.37 11.47 3.21
C ASP A 52 5.40 11.65 1.68
N VAL A 53 4.27 11.37 1.04
CA VAL A 53 4.09 11.50 -0.40
C VAL A 53 2.94 12.46 -0.71
N GLN A 54 3.16 13.31 -1.71
CA GLN A 54 2.09 14.11 -2.30
C GLN A 54 1.48 13.30 -3.45
N ILE A 55 0.33 12.69 -3.21
CA ILE A 55 -0.27 11.72 -4.15
C ILE A 55 -0.58 12.40 -5.49
N LYS A 56 -1.16 13.61 -5.43
CA LYS A 56 -1.59 14.37 -6.61
C LYS A 56 -0.45 14.72 -7.57
N ASP A 57 0.73 14.96 -7.01
CA ASP A 57 1.90 15.40 -7.78
C ASP A 57 2.66 14.23 -8.40
N THR A 58 2.32 12.99 -8.04
CA THR A 58 3.00 11.79 -8.55
C THR A 58 2.47 11.43 -9.94
N PRO A 59 3.25 11.59 -11.04
CA PRO A 59 2.72 11.41 -12.40
C PRO A 59 2.33 9.96 -12.70
N THR A 60 2.99 9.01 -12.03
CA THR A 60 2.74 7.58 -12.17
C THR A 60 1.53 7.10 -11.37
N TYR A 61 0.92 7.92 -10.52
CA TYR A 61 -0.24 7.54 -9.72
C TYR A 61 -1.46 7.30 -10.63
N MET A 62 -2.09 6.14 -10.47
CA MET A 62 -3.21 5.66 -11.29
C MET A 62 -4.55 5.67 -10.53
N GLY A 63 -4.53 5.92 -9.22
CA GLY A 63 -5.70 5.83 -8.35
C GLY A 63 -5.44 4.96 -7.11
N LYS A 64 -6.40 4.96 -6.19
CA LYS A 64 -6.34 4.19 -4.94
C LYS A 64 -7.64 3.43 -4.68
N ALA A 65 -7.54 2.37 -3.91
CA ALA A 65 -8.67 1.66 -3.34
C ALA A 65 -8.66 1.82 -1.83
N ASP A 66 -9.75 2.33 -1.25
CA ASP A 66 -9.88 2.40 0.21
C ASP A 66 -10.11 0.99 0.76
N VAL A 67 -9.34 0.67 1.79
CA VAL A 67 -9.27 -0.67 2.41
C VAL A 67 -9.54 -0.65 3.90
N GLY A 68 -9.70 0.52 4.52
CA GLY A 68 -10.04 0.61 5.93
C GLY A 68 -9.78 1.97 6.54
N HIS A 69 -9.84 2.00 7.87
CA HIS A 69 -9.54 3.18 8.67
C HIS A 69 -8.62 2.81 9.82
N VAL A 70 -7.75 3.74 10.18
CA VAL A 70 -6.75 3.57 11.25
C VAL A 70 -6.81 4.80 12.15
N ASP A 71 -6.79 4.59 13.45
CA ASP A 71 -6.60 5.69 14.39
C ASP A 71 -5.18 6.23 14.26
N ILE A 72 -5.00 7.55 14.17
CA ILE A 72 -3.68 8.17 14.11
C ILE A 72 -2.81 7.75 15.30
N ALA A 73 -3.41 7.50 16.48
CA ALA A 73 -2.69 6.99 17.65
C ALA A 73 -2.05 5.62 17.40
N GLN A 74 -2.60 4.81 16.49
CA GLN A 74 -2.11 3.48 16.13
C GLN A 74 -1.11 3.49 14.97
N GLN A 75 -0.67 4.65 14.48
CA GLN A 75 0.25 4.74 13.34
C GLN A 75 1.57 3.99 13.58
N ASN A 76 2.11 4.05 14.81
CA ASN A 76 3.34 3.33 15.16
C ASN A 76 3.10 1.81 15.21
N ASP A 77 1.99 1.38 15.80
CA ASP A 77 1.63 -0.04 15.85
C ASP A 77 1.41 -0.60 14.44
N LEU A 78 0.76 0.18 13.57
CA LEU A 78 0.61 -0.15 12.14
C LEU A 78 1.98 -0.35 11.49
N TYR A 79 2.93 0.56 11.73
CA TYR A 79 4.26 0.45 11.18
C TYR A 79 4.99 -0.82 11.66
N GLU A 80 4.92 -1.13 12.95
CA GLU A 80 5.55 -2.34 13.50
C GLU A 80 4.93 -3.62 12.92
N VAL A 81 3.60 -3.66 12.76
CA VAL A 81 2.93 -4.78 12.07
C VAL A 81 3.43 -4.92 10.63
N LEU A 82 3.45 -3.82 9.86
CA LEU A 82 3.89 -3.83 8.47
C LEU A 82 5.36 -4.25 8.31
N LYS A 83 6.22 -3.86 9.24
CA LYS A 83 7.64 -4.23 9.27
C LYS A 83 7.85 -5.73 9.50
N MET A 84 6.93 -6.39 10.22
CA MET A 84 6.97 -7.84 10.47
C MET A 84 6.44 -8.68 9.29
N VAL A 85 5.78 -8.06 8.30
CA VAL A 85 5.27 -8.76 7.12
C VAL A 85 6.44 -9.31 6.30
N GLN A 86 6.43 -10.63 6.06
CA GLN A 86 7.51 -11.31 5.35
C GLN A 86 7.76 -10.72 3.95
N VAL A 87 9.01 -10.32 3.70
CA VAL A 87 9.52 -9.98 2.38
C VAL A 87 10.28 -11.18 1.81
N ARG A 88 9.87 -11.68 0.64
CA ARG A 88 10.52 -12.83 0.00
C ARG A 88 11.47 -12.36 -1.10
N ARG A 89 12.68 -12.90 -1.10
CA ARG A 89 13.72 -12.66 -2.10
C ARG A 89 13.99 -13.94 -2.88
N GLY A 90 14.40 -13.82 -4.14
CA GLY A 90 14.70 -14.93 -5.05
C GLY A 90 13.47 -15.62 -5.66
N ASP A 91 12.26 -15.13 -5.39
CA ASP A 91 11.01 -15.69 -5.93
C ASP A 91 10.43 -14.78 -7.02
N VAL A 92 10.56 -15.20 -8.28
CA VAL A 92 10.06 -14.46 -9.46
C VAL A 92 8.54 -14.32 -9.50
N ASN A 93 7.81 -15.15 -8.76
CA ASN A 93 6.36 -15.07 -8.66
C ASN A 93 5.92 -14.15 -7.53
N TRP A 94 6.84 -13.66 -6.69
CA TRP A 94 6.55 -12.78 -5.57
C TRP A 94 6.95 -11.33 -5.87
N ASN A 95 6.12 -10.38 -5.46
CA ASN A 95 6.32 -8.95 -5.71
C ASN A 95 5.57 -8.09 -4.68
N CYS A 96 5.56 -6.77 -4.88
CA CYS A 96 4.89 -5.82 -3.98
C CYS A 96 3.40 -6.09 -3.77
N GLN A 97 2.69 -6.63 -4.76
CA GLN A 97 1.26 -6.93 -4.63
C GLN A 97 1.02 -8.06 -3.62
N HIS A 98 1.89 -9.08 -3.61
CA HIS A 98 1.83 -10.15 -2.62
C HIS A 98 2.08 -9.64 -1.21
N TRP A 99 3.06 -8.73 -1.06
CA TRP A 99 3.31 -8.07 0.22
C TRP A 99 2.11 -7.26 0.71
N ILE A 100 1.43 -6.52 -0.17
CA ILE A 100 0.22 -5.76 0.19
C ILE A 100 -0.89 -6.68 0.70
N ILE A 101 -1.15 -7.80 0.03
CA ILE A 101 -2.18 -8.75 0.49
C ILE A 101 -1.81 -9.35 1.85
N ALA A 102 -0.54 -9.71 2.06
CA ALA A 102 -0.07 -10.17 3.36
C ALA A 102 -0.17 -9.09 4.44
N ALA A 103 0.13 -7.84 4.10
CA ALA A 103 0.05 -6.69 4.99
C ALA A 103 -1.39 -6.39 5.43
N LEU A 104 -2.36 -6.39 4.51
CA LEU A 104 -3.77 -6.19 4.86
C LEU A 104 -4.29 -7.28 5.80
N ARG A 105 -3.87 -8.53 5.59
CA ARG A 105 -4.18 -9.64 6.50
C ARG A 105 -3.55 -9.45 7.87
N ALA A 106 -2.25 -9.14 7.94
CA ALA A 106 -1.56 -8.92 9.20
C ALA A 106 -2.16 -7.75 10.01
N LEU A 107 -2.58 -6.67 9.33
CA LEU A 107 -3.27 -5.55 9.97
C LEU A 107 -4.65 -5.98 10.50
N GLN A 108 -5.43 -6.71 9.71
CA GLN A 108 -6.74 -7.19 10.18
C GLN A 108 -6.59 -8.13 11.39
N GLU A 109 -5.65 -9.08 11.34
CA GLU A 109 -5.33 -9.99 12.45
C GLU A 109 -4.79 -9.24 13.68
N GLY A 110 -4.09 -8.13 13.47
CA GLY A 110 -3.64 -7.21 14.51
C GLY A 110 -4.73 -6.33 15.11
N GLY A 111 -6.00 -6.48 14.68
CA GLY A 111 -7.15 -5.76 15.23
C GLY A 111 -7.40 -4.38 14.61
N PHE A 112 -6.74 -4.05 13.50
CA PHE A 112 -7.02 -2.81 12.76
C PHE A 112 -8.34 -2.94 11.98
N ALA A 113 -9.06 -1.83 11.82
CA ALA A 113 -10.31 -1.77 11.05
C ALA A 113 -10.02 -1.72 9.53
N VAL A 114 -9.43 -2.81 9.03
CA VAL A 114 -8.97 -2.99 7.63
C VAL A 114 -9.59 -4.26 7.04
N ASP A 115 -9.98 -4.17 5.77
CA ASP A 115 -10.46 -5.28 4.98
C ASP A 115 -9.29 -6.10 4.42
N ALA A 116 -9.16 -7.35 4.85
CA ALA A 116 -8.22 -8.31 4.27
C ALA A 116 -8.70 -8.81 2.89
N LEU A 117 -8.62 -7.93 1.89
CA LEU A 117 -9.05 -8.23 0.52
C LEU A 117 -8.17 -9.30 -0.14
N THR A 118 -8.77 -10.07 -1.04
CA THR A 118 -8.02 -10.96 -1.93
C THR A 118 -7.34 -10.14 -3.02
N HIS A 119 -6.33 -10.73 -3.66
CA HIS A 119 -5.64 -10.11 -4.79
C HIS A 119 -6.62 -9.72 -5.92
N GLU A 120 -7.57 -10.61 -6.24
CA GLU A 120 -8.60 -10.38 -7.26
C GLU A 120 -9.49 -9.19 -6.91
N HIS A 121 -10.05 -9.15 -5.70
CA HIS A 121 -10.92 -8.06 -5.27
C HIS A 121 -10.19 -6.72 -5.23
N LEU A 122 -8.94 -6.71 -4.75
CA LEU A 122 -8.15 -5.48 -4.71
C LEU A 122 -7.76 -5.01 -6.12
N THR A 123 -7.43 -5.94 -7.01
CA THR A 123 -7.15 -5.62 -8.41
C THR A 123 -8.37 -5.00 -9.09
N GLU A 124 -9.56 -5.55 -8.86
CA GLU A 124 -10.79 -5.01 -9.43
C GLU A 124 -11.12 -3.63 -8.86
N LYS A 125 -11.02 -3.43 -7.54
CA LYS A 125 -11.17 -2.10 -6.93
C LYS A 125 -10.20 -1.07 -7.53
N LEU A 126 -8.93 -1.44 -7.70
CA LEU A 126 -7.91 -0.55 -8.29
C LEU A 126 -8.12 -0.32 -9.78
N ARG A 127 -8.72 -1.25 -10.51
CA ARG A 127 -9.09 -1.08 -11.92
C ARG A 127 -10.22 -0.06 -12.09
N LEU A 128 -11.17 -0.05 -11.15
CA LEU A 128 -12.29 0.88 -11.12
C LEU A 128 -11.92 2.25 -10.53
N ALA A 129 -10.88 2.29 -9.69
CA ALA A 129 -10.34 3.52 -9.14
C ALA A 129 -9.84 4.44 -10.26
N LYS A 130 -10.25 5.71 -10.20
CA LYS A 130 -9.70 6.77 -11.05
C LYS A 130 -8.69 7.57 -10.24
N ARG A 131 -7.81 8.28 -10.94
CA ARG A 131 -6.96 9.29 -10.31
C ARG A 131 -7.87 10.33 -9.67
N ASP A 132 -7.60 10.65 -8.40
CA ASP A 132 -8.29 11.75 -7.72
C ASP A 132 -7.84 13.07 -8.36
N ASP A 133 -8.73 13.72 -9.12
CA ASP A 133 -8.51 15.04 -9.72
C ASP A 133 -8.28 16.12 -8.64
#